data_AF-A0A519XCM4-F1
#
_entry.id   AF-A0A519XCM4-F1
#
_cell.length_a   1.000
_cell.length_b   1.000
_cell.length_c   1.000
_cell.angle_alpha   90.00
_cell.angle_beta   90.00
_cell.angle_gamma   90.00
#
_symmetry.space_group_name_H-M   'P 1'
#
loop_
_entity.id
_entity.type
_entity.pdbx_description
1 polymer ?
#
loop_
_entity_poly.entity_id
_entity_poly.type
_entity_poly.pdbx_seq_one_letter_code
_entity_poly.pdbx_strand_id
1 'polypeptide(L)'
;MKSIFLTFLSILFFALHAKSQQTFNISGTVSNTKGEKIQAATVFIAGSQKSTVTDANGSFQFPNTAPGAYQVIINMLGYNSIKHNVSLKDKSIVVDTVMQDKSITLEGVNIGNKSQREKQLKTFIKYFMGESENAKACKILNPDIIEFSTFKNELRATTDDFLIIENNNLGYRVKYLLRSFIYDDVKDATGYDGEPIFEQLEGTTAQKELWQSNRKAAYQGSLMHYLRAMYNNTARKEGFLTYAVQNFSLPVMIAPNPVGTEQLIAHPDSSFMVFKYKKRLYTVYDKKKAEEEDKLSTRSAIAITMDKTGSVLMLHADVDSRGNYASTKPLLIQGFWGKKRIGDQLPLEYQPN
;
A
#
# COMPACT_ATOMS: atom_id res chain seq x y z
N MET A 1 -16.61 -54.12 -6.01
CA MET A 1 -16.13 -53.46 -7.23
C MET A 1 -16.83 -52.12 -7.52
N LYS A 2 -18.16 -52.02 -7.44
CA LYS A 2 -18.88 -50.73 -7.67
C LYS A 2 -18.52 -49.60 -6.69
N SER A 3 -18.27 -49.87 -5.40
CA SER A 3 -17.88 -48.81 -4.45
C SER A 3 -16.45 -48.31 -4.65
N ILE A 4 -15.49 -49.20 -4.96
CA ILE A 4 -14.11 -48.82 -5.29
C ILE A 4 -14.05 -47.96 -6.56
N PHE A 5 -14.91 -48.25 -7.55
CA PHE A 5 -15.03 -47.45 -8.77
C PHE A 5 -15.62 -46.06 -8.49
N LEU A 6 -16.62 -45.93 -7.59
CA LEU A 6 -17.15 -44.63 -7.17
C LEU A 6 -16.14 -43.79 -6.40
N THR A 7 -15.36 -44.39 -5.49
CA THR A 7 -14.31 -43.67 -4.76
C THR A 7 -13.21 -43.17 -5.70
N PHE A 8 -12.80 -44.00 -6.68
CA PHE A 8 -11.82 -43.59 -7.69
C PHE A 8 -12.34 -42.46 -8.59
N LEU A 9 -13.62 -42.50 -8.97
CA LEU A 9 -14.25 -41.44 -9.78
C LEU A 9 -14.38 -40.11 -9.00
N SER A 10 -14.64 -40.15 -7.68
CA SER A 10 -14.68 -38.95 -6.84
C SER A 10 -13.30 -38.29 -6.64
N ILE A 11 -12.22 -39.08 -6.59
CA ILE A 11 -10.84 -38.57 -6.54
C ILE A 11 -10.44 -37.92 -7.88
N LEU A 12 -10.92 -38.46 -9.01
CA LEU A 12 -10.67 -37.91 -10.34
C LEU A 12 -11.36 -36.54 -10.56
N PHE A 13 -12.56 -36.34 -10.00
CA PHE A 13 -13.26 -35.03 -10.05
C PHE A 13 -12.65 -33.97 -9.13
N PHE A 14 -12.02 -34.38 -8.01
CA PHE A 14 -11.25 -33.46 -7.16
C PHE A 14 -9.92 -33.03 -7.78
N ALA A 15 -9.28 -33.89 -8.59
CA ALA A 15 -8.02 -33.56 -9.27
C ALA A 15 -8.18 -32.52 -10.40
N LEU A 16 -9.39 -32.33 -10.95
CA LEU A 16 -9.66 -31.37 -12.03
C LEU A 16 -9.87 -29.92 -11.56
N HIS A 17 -9.84 -29.66 -10.25
CA HIS A 17 -10.00 -28.31 -9.69
C HIS A 17 -8.68 -27.65 -9.29
N ALA A 18 -7.53 -28.22 -9.69
CA ALA A 18 -6.26 -27.51 -9.65
C ALA A 18 -6.30 -26.38 -10.70
N LYS A 19 -6.88 -25.22 -10.33
CA LYS A 19 -6.63 -23.98 -11.07
C LYS A 19 -5.15 -23.68 -10.92
N SER A 20 -4.34 -24.11 -11.88
CA SER A 20 -3.01 -23.55 -12.08
C SER A 20 -3.22 -22.06 -12.33
N GLN A 21 -2.96 -21.24 -11.32
CA GLN A 21 -2.88 -19.81 -11.53
C GLN A 21 -1.70 -19.58 -12.46
N GLN A 22 -1.99 -19.14 -13.67
CA GLN A 22 -0.95 -18.80 -14.63
C GLN A 22 -0.09 -17.70 -14.00
N THR A 23 1.18 -18.01 -13.78
CA THR A 23 2.16 -17.06 -13.27
C THR A 23 3.12 -16.67 -14.39
N PHE A 24 3.74 -15.51 -14.23
CA PHE A 24 4.64 -14.90 -15.19
C PHE A 24 5.90 -14.40 -14.50
N ASN A 25 6.89 -14.02 -15.30
CA ASN A 25 8.12 -13.46 -14.80
C ASN A 25 8.15 -11.95 -15.04
N ILE A 26 8.70 -11.22 -14.08
CA ILE A 26 9.20 -9.86 -14.29
C ILE A 26 10.71 -9.97 -14.24
N SER A 27 11.40 -9.60 -15.31
CA SER A 27 12.87 -9.74 -15.42
C SER A 27 13.46 -8.51 -16.07
N GLY A 28 14.78 -8.39 -16.12
CA GLY A 28 15.42 -7.31 -16.85
C GLY A 28 16.90 -7.20 -16.54
N THR A 29 17.55 -6.24 -17.19
CA THR A 29 18.94 -5.88 -16.95
C THR A 29 19.09 -4.40 -16.57
N VAL A 30 20.09 -4.12 -15.75
CA VAL A 30 20.40 -2.77 -15.28
C VAL A 30 21.80 -2.39 -15.73
N SER A 31 21.93 -1.23 -16.37
CA SER A 31 23.22 -0.64 -16.75
C SER A 31 23.29 0.85 -16.38
N ASN A 32 24.46 1.45 -16.45
CA ASN A 32 24.62 2.90 -16.36
C ASN A 32 24.61 3.57 -17.74
N THR A 33 24.71 4.89 -17.78
CA THR A 33 24.72 5.70 -19.00
C THR A 33 25.92 5.43 -19.93
N LYS A 34 26.97 4.76 -19.44
CA LYS A 34 28.13 4.32 -20.22
C LYS A 34 27.94 2.92 -20.84
N GLY A 35 26.83 2.26 -20.55
CA GLY A 35 26.54 0.89 -21.00
C GLY A 35 27.14 -0.20 -20.11
N GLU A 36 27.79 0.15 -19.00
CA GLU A 36 28.35 -0.80 -18.04
C GLU A 36 27.23 -1.43 -17.22
N LYS A 37 27.26 -2.76 -17.03
CA LYS A 37 26.26 -3.48 -16.24
C LYS A 37 26.41 -3.17 -14.75
N ILE A 38 25.30 -2.93 -14.06
CA ILE A 38 25.30 -2.61 -12.63
C ILE A 38 24.99 -3.88 -11.85
N GLN A 39 26.00 -4.43 -11.19
CA GLN A 39 25.86 -5.53 -10.23
C GLN A 39 25.42 -5.01 -8.85
N ALA A 40 24.73 -5.85 -8.09
CA ALA A 40 24.32 -5.60 -6.70
C ALA A 40 23.36 -4.42 -6.50
N ALA A 41 22.71 -3.93 -7.56
CA ALA A 41 21.58 -3.04 -7.43
C ALA A 41 20.42 -3.79 -6.76
N THR A 42 19.78 -3.16 -5.78
CA THR A 42 18.59 -3.72 -5.14
C THR A 42 17.39 -3.51 -6.04
N VAL A 43 16.70 -4.60 -6.39
CA VAL A 43 15.46 -4.56 -7.16
C VAL A 43 14.35 -5.11 -6.31
N PHE A 44 13.24 -4.40 -6.16
CA PHE A 44 12.13 -4.85 -5.33
C PHE A 44 10.77 -4.45 -5.89
N ILE A 45 9.74 -5.17 -5.46
CA ILE A 45 8.35 -4.82 -5.73
C ILE A 45 7.84 -3.96 -4.57
N ALA A 46 7.41 -2.73 -4.84
CA ALA A 46 6.90 -1.85 -3.79
C ALA A 46 5.67 -2.45 -3.09
N GLY A 47 5.62 -2.32 -1.77
CA GLY A 47 4.57 -2.88 -0.93
C GLY A 47 4.65 -4.39 -0.72
N SER A 48 5.60 -5.09 -1.33
CA SER A 48 5.74 -6.55 -1.27
C SER A 48 6.82 -6.96 -0.26
N GLN A 49 7.03 -8.27 -0.12
CA GLN A 49 8.22 -8.90 0.45
C GLN A 49 9.21 -9.40 -0.63
N LYS A 50 8.89 -9.22 -1.92
CA LYS A 50 9.72 -9.67 -3.03
C LYS A 50 10.81 -8.65 -3.36
N SER A 51 12.05 -9.02 -3.05
CA SER A 51 13.27 -8.28 -3.39
C SER A 51 14.32 -9.24 -3.97
N THR A 52 15.19 -8.72 -4.82
CA THR A 52 16.34 -9.42 -5.39
C THR A 52 17.47 -8.42 -5.63
N VAL A 53 18.62 -8.90 -6.07
CA VAL A 53 19.78 -8.07 -6.43
C VAL A 53 20.22 -8.41 -7.84
N THR A 54 20.74 -7.42 -8.57
CA THR A 54 21.29 -7.68 -9.90
C THR A 54 22.57 -8.50 -9.81
N ASP A 55 22.73 -9.45 -10.73
CA ASP A 55 23.94 -10.27 -10.84
C ASP A 55 25.10 -9.53 -11.54
N ALA A 56 26.21 -10.22 -11.80
CA ALA A 56 27.39 -9.67 -12.47
C ALA A 56 27.11 -9.16 -13.90
N ASN A 57 26.05 -9.64 -14.55
CA ASN A 57 25.60 -9.17 -15.86
C ASN A 57 24.54 -8.06 -15.75
N GLY A 58 24.27 -7.58 -14.54
CA GLY A 58 23.23 -6.61 -14.24
C GLY A 58 21.82 -7.19 -14.31
N SER A 59 21.65 -8.51 -14.35
CA SER A 59 20.35 -9.15 -14.58
C SER A 59 19.60 -9.39 -13.28
N PHE A 60 18.26 -9.27 -13.32
CA PHE A 60 17.38 -9.61 -12.20
C PHE A 60 16.12 -10.34 -12.68
N GLN A 61 15.45 -11.05 -11.75
CA GLN A 61 14.17 -11.68 -12.02
C GLN A 61 13.29 -11.87 -10.77
N PHE A 62 11.98 -11.78 -10.97
CA PHE A 62 10.91 -12.19 -10.07
C PHE A 62 10.07 -13.28 -10.75
N PRO A 63 10.42 -14.56 -10.56
CA PRO A 63 9.65 -15.65 -11.14
C PRO A 63 8.31 -15.83 -10.42
N ASN A 64 7.40 -16.58 -11.05
CA ASN A 64 6.14 -17.00 -10.44
C ASN A 64 5.32 -15.83 -9.87
N THR A 65 5.21 -14.76 -10.65
CA THR A 65 4.48 -13.55 -10.30
C THR A 65 3.08 -13.62 -10.88
N ALA A 66 2.06 -13.49 -10.02
CA ALA A 66 0.66 -13.51 -10.43
C ALA A 66 0.32 -12.29 -11.30
N PRO A 67 -0.76 -12.34 -12.10
CA PRO A 67 -1.27 -11.15 -12.76
C PRO A 67 -1.57 -10.02 -11.76
N GLY A 68 -1.24 -8.78 -12.11
CA GLY A 68 -1.46 -7.62 -11.26
C GLY A 68 -0.65 -6.39 -11.69
N ALA A 69 -0.86 -5.30 -10.98
CA ALA A 69 -0.07 -4.09 -11.13
C ALA A 69 1.10 -4.14 -10.15
N TYR A 70 2.28 -3.76 -10.62
CA TYR A 70 3.51 -3.79 -9.85
C TYR A 70 4.27 -2.49 -10.05
N GLN A 71 4.88 -2.00 -8.99
CA GLN A 71 5.92 -0.98 -9.07
C GLN A 71 7.25 -1.67 -8.79
N VAL A 72 8.04 -1.86 -9.85
CA VAL A 72 9.39 -2.41 -9.74
C VAL A 72 10.34 -1.24 -9.51
N ILE A 73 11.02 -1.26 -8.38
CA ILE A 73 11.95 -0.22 -7.97
C ILE A 73 13.36 -0.78 -8.07
N ILE A 74 14.25 -0.01 -8.70
CA ILE A 74 15.68 -0.31 -8.82
C ILE A 74 16.42 0.79 -8.07
N ASN A 75 17.17 0.41 -7.03
CA ASN A 75 17.93 1.32 -6.19
C ASN A 75 19.39 0.84 -6.11
N MET A 76 20.32 1.78 -6.25
CA MET A 76 21.75 1.52 -6.13
C MET A 76 22.43 2.78 -5.59
N LEU A 77 23.36 2.58 -4.64
CA LEU A 77 24.13 3.69 -4.08
C LEU A 77 24.87 4.45 -5.19
N GLY A 78 24.78 5.79 -5.15
CA GLY A 78 25.39 6.65 -6.16
C GLY A 78 24.56 6.84 -7.43
N TYR A 79 23.38 6.23 -7.53
CA TYR A 79 22.47 6.38 -8.67
C TYR A 79 21.09 6.89 -8.23
N ASN A 80 20.39 7.55 -9.14
CA ASN A 80 18.98 7.88 -8.95
C ASN A 80 18.14 6.60 -9.00
N SER A 81 17.29 6.38 -8.00
CA SER A 81 16.37 5.24 -8.02
C SER A 81 15.37 5.38 -9.17
N ILE A 82 15.02 4.24 -9.78
CA ILE A 82 14.10 4.19 -10.91
C ILE A 82 12.86 3.38 -10.53
N LYS A 83 11.69 3.89 -10.92
CA LYS A 83 10.41 3.23 -10.77
C LYS A 83 9.82 2.84 -12.13
N HIS A 84 9.54 1.55 -12.29
CA HIS A 84 8.79 1.03 -13.43
C HIS A 84 7.40 0.56 -12.96
N ASN A 85 6.35 1.13 -13.56
CA ASN A 85 4.99 0.60 -13.42
C ASN A 85 4.81 -0.55 -14.42
N VAL A 86 4.57 -1.76 -13.92
CA VAL A 86 4.44 -3.00 -14.69
C VAL A 86 3.02 -3.54 -14.52
N SER A 87 2.31 -3.73 -15.65
CA SER A 87 0.99 -4.38 -15.67
C SER A 87 1.14 -5.79 -16.22
N LEU A 88 1.17 -6.77 -15.32
CA LEU A 88 1.34 -8.19 -15.66
C LEU A 88 -0.04 -8.81 -15.86
N LYS A 89 -0.37 -9.23 -17.09
CA LYS A 89 -1.70 -9.77 -17.44
C LYS A 89 -1.63 -11.24 -17.83
N ASP A 90 -1.00 -11.51 -18.97
CA ASP A 90 -1.04 -12.79 -19.68
C ASP A 90 0.32 -13.25 -20.23
N LYS A 91 1.39 -12.48 -19.97
CA LYS A 91 2.77 -12.80 -20.38
C LYS A 91 3.80 -12.19 -19.43
N SER A 92 5.00 -12.77 -19.44
CA SER A 92 6.18 -12.22 -18.76
C SER A 92 6.59 -10.87 -19.35
N ILE A 93 7.16 -10.01 -18.51
CA ILE A 93 7.61 -8.66 -18.88
C ILE A 93 9.10 -8.52 -18.61
N VAL A 94 9.80 -7.88 -19.55
CA VAL A 94 11.20 -7.48 -19.43
C VAL A 94 11.26 -5.98 -19.17
N VAL A 95 12.05 -5.59 -18.17
CA VAL A 95 12.24 -4.23 -17.67
C VAL A 95 13.73 -3.93 -17.71
N ASP A 96 14.24 -3.58 -18.89
CA ASP A 96 15.61 -3.12 -19.04
C ASP A 96 15.73 -1.64 -18.67
N THR A 97 16.77 -1.30 -17.93
CA THR A 97 16.89 0.00 -17.28
C THR A 97 18.31 0.55 -17.39
N VAL A 98 18.40 1.84 -17.70
CA VAL A 98 19.65 2.61 -17.61
C VAL A 98 19.55 3.57 -16.43
N MET A 99 20.36 3.36 -15.40
CA MET A 99 20.45 4.25 -14.24
C MET A 99 21.35 5.46 -14.53
N GLN A 100 20.96 6.61 -13.98
CA GLN A 100 21.74 7.83 -14.03
C GLN A 100 22.45 8.05 -12.71
N ASP A 101 23.71 8.51 -12.77
CA ASP A 101 24.46 8.90 -11.59
C ASP A 101 23.67 9.95 -10.79
N LYS A 102 23.61 9.77 -9.49
CA LYS A 102 23.04 10.75 -8.57
C LYS A 102 24.05 11.88 -8.43
N SER A 103 23.70 13.09 -8.86
CA SER A 103 24.50 14.27 -8.56
C SER A 103 24.44 14.54 -7.06
N ILE A 104 25.55 14.29 -6.36
CA ILE A 104 25.70 14.70 -4.96
C ILE A 104 25.97 16.20 -4.96
N THR A 105 24.91 17.00 -4.91
CA THR A 105 25.05 18.39 -4.51
C THR A 105 25.25 18.35 -3.00
N LEU A 106 26.47 18.64 -2.53
CA LEU A 106 26.74 18.84 -1.10
C LEU A 106 25.96 20.09 -0.65
N GLU A 107 24.69 19.94 -0.35
CA GLU A 107 23.97 20.94 0.44
C GLU A 107 24.64 20.91 1.81
N GLY A 108 25.33 22.02 2.15
CA GLY A 108 26.12 22.11 3.37
C GLY A 108 25.28 21.62 4.54
N VAL A 109 25.82 20.69 5.34
CA VAL A 109 25.14 20.12 6.51
C VAL A 109 24.67 21.28 7.37
N ASN A 110 23.38 21.61 7.24
CA ASN A 110 22.78 22.65 8.03
C ASN A 110 22.55 21.96 9.37
N ILE A 111 23.54 22.05 10.26
CA ILE A 111 23.45 21.54 11.62
C ILE A 111 22.39 22.42 12.31
N GLY A 112 21.13 22.10 12.05
CA GLY A 112 20.00 22.69 12.72
C GLY A 112 20.15 22.44 14.22
N ASN A 113 19.64 23.37 15.02
CA ASN A 113 19.62 23.24 16.47
C ASN A 113 19.09 21.85 16.86
N LYS A 114 19.83 21.10 17.71
CA LYS A 114 19.43 19.75 18.18
C LYS A 114 17.99 19.71 18.68
N SER A 115 17.56 20.72 19.42
CA SER A 115 16.18 20.83 19.92
C SER A 115 15.14 20.95 18.79
N GLN A 116 15.49 21.64 17.70
CA GLN A 116 14.64 21.74 16.51
C GLN A 116 14.54 20.39 15.80
N ARG A 117 15.67 19.70 15.60
CA ARG A 117 15.70 18.37 14.96
C ARG A 117 14.85 17.36 15.74
N GLU A 118 14.92 17.37 17.07
CA GLU A 118 14.08 16.51 17.92
C GLU A 118 12.57 16.78 17.73
N LYS A 119 12.17 18.06 17.63
CA LYS A 119 10.77 18.44 17.37
C LYS A 119 10.31 18.03 15.97
N GLN A 120 11.16 18.22 14.96
CA GLN A 120 10.90 17.82 13.57
C GLN A 120 10.75 16.30 13.48
N LEU A 121 11.67 15.54 14.11
CA LEU A 121 11.62 14.09 14.14
C LEU A 121 10.36 13.58 14.83
N LYS A 122 9.96 14.17 15.97
CA LYS A 122 8.71 13.81 16.66
C LYS A 122 7.47 14.05 15.78
N THR A 123 7.43 15.18 15.09
CA THR A 123 6.34 15.54 14.16
C THR A 123 6.30 14.58 12.99
N PHE A 124 7.46 14.33 12.36
CA PHE A 124 7.63 13.36 11.29
C PHE A 124 7.15 11.97 11.72
N ILE A 125 7.62 11.43 12.84
CA ILE A 125 7.22 10.10 13.31
C ILE A 125 5.70 10.02 13.49
N LYS A 126 5.08 11.02 14.15
CA LYS A 126 3.62 11.05 14.36
C LYS A 126 2.86 10.97 13.03
N TYR A 127 3.18 11.86 12.09
CA TYR A 127 2.43 11.98 10.85
C TYR A 127 2.89 11.00 9.78
N PHE A 128 4.07 10.41 9.85
CA PHE A 128 4.53 9.40 8.89
C PHE A 128 4.08 7.99 9.30
N MET A 129 4.22 7.63 10.58
CA MET A 129 3.82 6.30 11.09
C MET A 129 2.31 6.17 11.29
N GLY A 130 1.64 7.26 11.66
CA GLY A 130 0.24 7.26 12.08
C GLY A 130 0.08 7.22 13.61
N GLU A 131 -1.14 7.01 14.08
CA GLU A 131 -1.49 7.20 15.51
C GLU A 131 -1.95 5.90 16.22
N SER A 132 -1.87 4.76 15.53
CA SER A 132 -2.31 3.47 16.07
C SER A 132 -1.33 2.86 17.07
N GLU A 133 -1.76 1.80 17.77
CA GLU A 133 -0.85 0.98 18.59
C GLU A 133 0.27 0.34 17.76
N ASN A 134 -0.01 -0.04 16.50
CA ASN A 134 1.02 -0.54 15.59
C ASN A 134 2.06 0.56 15.28
N ALA A 135 1.60 1.80 15.03
CA ALA A 135 2.48 2.94 14.79
C ALA A 135 3.34 3.29 16.00
N LYS A 136 2.79 3.21 17.22
CA LYS A 136 3.55 3.41 18.47
C LYS A 136 4.64 2.37 18.69
N ALA A 137 4.45 1.16 18.15
CA ALA A 137 5.44 0.08 18.23
C ALA A 137 6.54 0.17 17.15
N CYS A 138 6.45 1.13 16.22
CA CYS A 138 7.47 1.36 15.21
C CYS A 138 8.70 2.04 15.80
N LYS A 139 9.88 1.60 15.37
CA LYS A 139 11.17 2.23 15.67
C LYS A 139 11.93 2.51 14.38
N ILE A 140 12.37 3.75 14.20
CA ILE A 140 13.31 4.10 13.12
C ILE A 140 14.72 3.76 13.60
N LEU A 141 15.46 2.96 12.84
CA LEU A 141 16.81 2.51 13.22
C LEU A 141 17.92 3.45 12.76
N ASN A 142 17.68 4.25 11.72
CA ASN A 142 18.65 5.17 11.13
C ASN A 142 18.07 6.60 10.98
N PRO A 143 17.59 7.24 12.06
CA PRO A 143 16.92 8.54 11.96
C PRO A 143 17.80 9.67 11.41
N ASP A 144 19.12 9.50 11.43
CA ASP A 144 20.09 10.49 10.94
C ASP A 144 20.06 10.65 9.42
N ILE A 145 19.55 9.67 8.67
CA ILE A 145 19.40 9.77 7.21
C ILE A 145 18.27 10.72 6.80
N ILE A 146 17.41 11.13 7.74
CA ILE A 146 16.30 12.02 7.46
C ILE A 146 16.81 13.46 7.41
N GLU A 147 16.68 14.04 6.23
CA GLU A 147 16.96 15.44 5.97
C GLU A 147 15.66 16.23 6.14
N PHE A 148 15.67 17.19 7.06
CA PHE A 148 14.52 18.05 7.31
C PHE A 148 14.74 19.42 6.70
N SER A 149 13.70 19.95 6.07
CA SER A 149 13.62 21.35 5.69
C SER A 149 12.27 21.93 6.12
N THR A 150 12.21 23.25 6.21
CA THR A 150 10.97 23.96 6.54
C THR A 150 10.75 25.05 5.51
N PHE A 151 9.56 25.05 4.91
CA PHE A 151 9.15 26.09 3.97
C PHE A 151 7.80 26.65 4.41
N LYS A 152 7.79 27.90 4.88
CA LYS A 152 6.61 28.52 5.52
C LYS A 152 6.12 27.65 6.70
N ASN A 153 4.95 27.05 6.54
CA ASN A 153 4.22 26.25 7.51
C ASN A 153 4.37 24.73 7.27
N GLU A 154 5.24 24.36 6.33
CA GLU A 154 5.44 22.98 5.92
C GLU A 154 6.73 22.42 6.51
N LEU A 155 6.60 21.35 7.30
CA LEU A 155 7.72 20.46 7.60
C LEU A 155 7.90 19.52 6.41
N ARG A 156 9.09 19.53 5.82
CA ARG A 156 9.46 18.64 4.72
C ARG A 156 10.55 17.68 5.15
N ALA A 157 10.49 16.46 4.63
CA ALA A 157 11.54 15.47 4.85
C ALA A 157 11.84 14.62 3.60
N THR A 158 13.10 14.28 3.43
CA THR A 158 13.61 13.38 2.38
C THR A 158 14.64 12.42 2.97
N THR A 159 14.91 11.32 2.28
CA THR A 159 16.03 10.43 2.61
C THR A 159 16.82 10.07 1.36
N ASP A 160 18.13 9.97 1.51
CA ASP A 160 19.04 9.67 0.41
C ASP A 160 19.19 8.17 0.10
N ASP A 161 18.79 7.32 1.04
CA ASP A 161 18.69 5.86 0.93
C ASP A 161 17.51 5.37 1.80
N PHE A 162 17.37 4.06 2.00
CA PHE A 162 16.30 3.47 2.79
C PHE A 162 16.26 3.97 4.24
N LEU A 163 15.09 4.48 4.62
CA LEU A 163 14.68 4.60 6.01
C LEU A 163 14.30 3.21 6.54
N ILE A 164 14.94 2.77 7.62
CA ILE A 164 14.73 1.43 8.19
C ILE A 164 13.82 1.54 9.42
N ILE A 165 12.68 0.86 9.37
CA ILE A 165 11.61 0.94 10.36
C ILE A 165 11.30 -0.47 10.86
N GLU A 166 11.37 -0.71 12.16
CA GLU A 166 10.92 -1.97 12.76
C GLU A 166 9.57 -1.81 13.43
N ASN A 167 8.57 -2.55 12.96
CA ASN A 167 7.27 -2.65 13.58
C ASN A 167 7.18 -3.95 14.38
N ASN A 168 7.47 -3.85 15.67
CA ASN A 168 7.48 -5.01 16.57
C ASN A 168 6.08 -5.57 16.86
N ASN A 169 5.02 -4.80 16.61
CA ASN A 169 3.65 -5.27 16.83
C ASN A 169 3.12 -6.09 15.64
N LEU A 170 3.58 -5.78 14.43
CA LEU A 170 3.26 -6.52 13.21
C LEU A 170 4.36 -7.51 12.81
N GLY A 171 5.52 -7.52 13.45
CA GLY A 171 6.61 -8.45 13.13
C GLY A 171 7.23 -8.22 11.76
N TYR A 172 7.34 -6.96 11.34
CA TYR A 172 7.94 -6.57 10.06
C TYR A 172 9.02 -5.52 10.26
N ARG A 173 10.09 -5.63 9.46
CA ARG A 173 10.96 -4.52 9.13
C ARG A 173 10.51 -3.95 7.80
N VAL A 174 10.35 -2.63 7.73
CA VAL A 174 10.02 -1.90 6.51
C VAL A 174 11.25 -1.08 6.14
N LYS A 175 11.77 -1.31 4.94
CA LYS A 175 12.75 -0.41 4.33
C LYS A 175 11.98 0.52 3.39
N TYR A 176 12.07 1.83 3.60
CA TYR A 176 11.26 2.81 2.90
C TYR A 176 12.13 3.80 2.14
N LEU A 177 11.97 3.92 0.82
CA LEU A 177 12.60 4.99 0.03
C LEU A 177 11.74 6.25 0.09
N LEU A 178 12.06 7.18 1.00
CA LEU A 178 11.27 8.41 1.17
C LEU A 178 11.74 9.49 0.19
N ARG A 179 11.00 9.70 -0.89
CA ARG A 179 11.27 10.79 -1.85
C ARG A 179 10.76 12.14 -1.39
N SER A 180 9.63 12.15 -0.70
CA SER A 180 9.06 13.39 -0.16
C SER A 180 8.13 13.10 0.99
N PHE A 181 8.24 13.86 2.06
CA PHE A 181 7.24 14.02 3.09
C PHE A 181 6.96 15.51 3.24
N ILE A 182 5.68 15.87 3.36
CA ILE A 182 5.23 17.24 3.60
C ILE A 182 4.13 17.19 4.65
N TYR A 183 4.29 17.95 5.73
CA TYR A 183 3.25 18.20 6.73
C TYR A 183 2.99 19.69 6.85
N ASP A 184 1.76 20.11 6.55
CA ASP A 184 1.26 21.49 6.67
C ASP A 184 0.53 21.64 8.00
N ASP A 185 1.08 22.47 8.90
CA ASP A 185 0.56 22.63 10.26
C ASP A 185 -0.78 23.40 10.34
N VAL A 186 -1.04 24.30 9.38
CA VAL A 186 -2.29 25.08 9.32
C VAL A 186 -3.43 24.20 8.84
N LYS A 187 -3.18 23.35 7.85
CA LYS A 187 -4.19 22.45 7.28
C LYS A 187 -4.32 21.13 8.03
N ASP A 188 -3.41 20.83 8.96
CA ASP A 188 -3.21 19.50 9.57
C ASP A 188 -3.22 18.39 8.50
N ALA A 189 -2.50 18.66 7.41
CA ALA A 189 -2.50 17.83 6.21
C ALA A 189 -1.11 17.25 5.99
N THR A 190 -1.05 16.00 5.54
CA THR A 190 0.22 15.35 5.21
C THR A 190 0.15 14.73 3.83
N GLY A 191 1.18 14.95 3.03
CA GLY A 191 1.47 14.19 1.82
C GLY A 191 2.81 13.48 1.97
N TYR A 192 2.95 12.31 1.37
CA TYR A 192 4.24 11.66 1.22
C TYR A 192 4.29 10.81 -0.04
N ASP A 193 5.49 10.64 -0.58
CA ASP A 193 5.81 9.82 -1.73
C ASP A 193 7.04 8.96 -1.44
N GLY A 194 6.95 7.68 -1.80
CA GLY A 194 7.99 6.69 -1.55
C GLY A 194 7.47 5.26 -1.60
N GLU A 195 8.40 4.31 -1.57
CA GLU A 195 8.10 2.89 -1.73
C GLU A 195 8.64 2.06 -0.56
N PRO A 196 7.78 1.29 0.12
CA PRO A 196 8.19 0.32 1.11
C PRO A 196 8.58 -1.02 0.47
N ILE A 197 9.51 -1.73 1.10
CA ILE A 197 9.69 -3.18 0.99
C ILE A 197 9.67 -3.79 2.39
N PHE A 198 9.00 -4.93 2.54
CA PHE A 198 8.80 -5.59 3.82
C PHE A 198 9.74 -6.78 3.98
N GLU A 199 10.28 -6.95 5.18
CA GLU A 199 11.02 -8.11 5.63
C GLU A 199 10.35 -8.64 6.90
N GLN A 200 10.17 -9.96 6.99
CA GLN A 200 9.63 -10.56 8.20
C GLN A 200 10.70 -10.56 9.30
N LEU A 201 10.30 -10.17 10.52
CA LEU A 201 11.17 -10.30 11.68
C LEU A 201 11.21 -11.75 12.16
N GLU A 202 12.37 -12.14 12.69
CA GLU A 202 12.47 -13.36 13.49
C GLU A 202 11.93 -13.13 14.90
N GLY A 203 11.28 -14.16 15.44
CA GLY A 203 10.63 -14.11 16.73
C GLY A 203 10.28 -15.49 17.25
N THR A 204 10.00 -15.56 18.54
CA THR A 204 9.51 -16.77 19.22
C THR A 204 8.11 -17.14 18.71
N THR A 205 7.68 -18.38 18.97
CA THR A 205 6.32 -18.84 18.63
C THR A 205 5.24 -17.90 19.16
N ALA A 206 5.35 -17.50 20.43
CA ALA A 206 4.40 -16.56 21.06
C ALA A 206 4.37 -15.19 20.37
N GLN A 207 5.53 -14.67 19.94
CA GLN A 207 5.57 -13.42 19.17
C GLN A 207 4.92 -13.59 17.80
N LYS A 208 5.19 -14.69 17.09
CA LYS A 208 4.61 -14.98 15.78
C LYS A 208 3.07 -15.11 15.85
N GLU A 209 2.52 -15.73 16.90
CA GLU A 209 1.08 -15.79 17.16
C GLU A 209 0.48 -14.41 17.43
N LEU A 210 1.13 -13.60 18.28
CA LEU A 210 0.70 -12.23 18.55
C LEU A 210 0.69 -11.39 17.27
N TRP A 211 1.75 -11.49 16.44
CA TRP A 211 1.82 -10.80 15.16
C TRP A 211 0.69 -11.21 14.21
N GLN A 212 0.35 -12.51 14.14
CA GLN A 212 -0.77 -12.96 13.31
C GLN A 212 -2.10 -12.31 13.74
N SER A 213 -2.37 -12.25 15.05
CA SER A 213 -3.55 -11.57 15.59
C SER A 213 -3.56 -10.09 15.25
N ASN A 214 -2.44 -9.39 15.49
CA ASN A 214 -2.30 -7.96 15.22
C ASN A 214 -2.40 -7.63 13.72
N ARG A 215 -1.83 -8.47 12.84
CA ARG A 215 -1.96 -8.31 11.38
C ARG A 215 -3.41 -8.48 10.93
N LYS A 216 -4.14 -9.44 11.51
CA LYS A 216 -5.58 -9.62 11.23
C LYS A 216 -6.38 -8.40 11.66
N ALA A 217 -6.10 -7.86 12.84
CA ALA A 217 -6.71 -6.63 13.32
C ALA A 217 -6.35 -5.40 12.46
N ALA A 218 -5.10 -5.31 11.98
CA ALA A 218 -4.67 -4.24 11.08
C ALA A 218 -5.33 -4.33 9.70
N TYR A 219 -5.58 -5.55 9.20
CA TYR A 219 -6.25 -5.78 7.93
C TYR A 219 -7.75 -5.47 8.00
N GLN A 220 -8.46 -5.91 9.04
CA GLN A 220 -9.91 -5.77 9.12
C GLN A 220 -10.35 -4.30 9.11
N GLY A 221 -11.21 -3.99 8.15
CA GLY A 221 -11.68 -2.62 7.90
C GLY A 221 -10.65 -1.66 7.31
N SER A 222 -9.45 -2.12 6.96
CA SER A 222 -8.41 -1.29 6.32
C SER A 222 -8.78 -0.92 4.87
N LEU A 223 -8.04 0.05 4.30
CA LEU A 223 -8.14 0.36 2.88
C LEU A 223 -7.79 -0.87 2.00
N MET A 224 -6.79 -1.67 2.39
CA MET A 224 -6.46 -2.90 1.66
C MET A 224 -7.64 -3.87 1.63
N HIS A 225 -8.28 -4.10 2.79
CA HIS A 225 -9.48 -4.94 2.88
C HIS A 225 -10.62 -4.38 2.04
N TYR A 226 -10.87 -3.06 2.11
CA TYR A 226 -11.90 -2.41 1.30
C TYR A 226 -11.65 -2.58 -0.20
N LEU A 227 -10.42 -2.32 -0.67
CA LEU A 227 -10.09 -2.44 -2.09
C LEU A 227 -10.19 -3.88 -2.59
N ARG A 228 -9.79 -4.87 -1.79
CA ARG A 228 -9.98 -6.29 -2.13
C ARG A 228 -11.46 -6.68 -2.18
N ALA A 229 -12.26 -6.22 -1.22
CA ALA A 229 -13.69 -6.49 -1.19
C ALA A 229 -14.43 -5.78 -2.33
N MET A 230 -13.99 -4.58 -2.73
CA MET A 230 -14.48 -3.88 -3.91
C MET A 230 -14.16 -4.68 -5.18
N TYR A 231 -12.91 -5.15 -5.33
CA TYR A 231 -12.50 -5.97 -6.47
C TYR A 231 -13.37 -7.21 -6.64
N ASN A 232 -13.74 -7.87 -5.54
CA ASN A 232 -14.56 -9.09 -5.54
C ASN A 232 -16.08 -8.83 -5.54
N ASN A 233 -16.51 -7.56 -5.56
CA ASN A 233 -17.92 -7.18 -5.39
C ASN A 233 -18.55 -7.71 -4.09
N THR A 234 -17.76 -7.80 -3.01
CA THR A 234 -18.15 -8.31 -1.70
C THR A 234 -18.10 -7.26 -0.59
N ALA A 235 -17.84 -5.99 -0.92
CA ALA A 235 -17.66 -4.91 0.05
C ALA A 235 -18.77 -4.86 1.12
N ARG A 236 -20.05 -4.88 0.71
CA ARG A 236 -21.18 -4.90 1.65
C ARG A 236 -21.20 -6.16 2.52
N LYS A 237 -21.04 -7.33 1.91
CA LYS A 237 -20.99 -8.63 2.61
C LYS A 237 -19.87 -8.67 3.66
N GLU A 238 -18.75 -8.02 3.38
CA GLU A 238 -17.59 -7.97 4.29
C GLU A 238 -17.73 -6.90 5.39
N GLY A 239 -18.77 -6.06 5.34
CA GLY A 239 -19.08 -5.08 6.37
C GLY A 239 -18.85 -3.61 5.98
N PHE A 240 -18.64 -3.31 4.70
CA PHE A 240 -18.42 -1.93 4.24
C PHE A 240 -19.70 -1.29 3.73
N LEU A 241 -19.96 -0.07 4.21
CA LEU A 241 -21.01 0.81 3.71
C LEU A 241 -20.35 2.03 3.07
N THR A 242 -20.62 2.27 1.80
CA THR A 242 -20.05 3.39 1.05
C THR A 242 -21.14 4.36 0.65
N TYR A 243 -20.95 5.66 0.90
CA TYR A 243 -21.89 6.73 0.58
C TYR A 243 -21.21 7.78 -0.30
N ALA A 244 -21.97 8.42 -1.18
CA ALA A 244 -21.47 9.54 -1.96
C ALA A 244 -21.37 10.82 -1.11
N VAL A 245 -20.22 11.48 -1.10
CA VAL A 245 -20.06 12.81 -0.49
C VAL A 245 -20.62 13.89 -1.41
N GLN A 246 -21.35 14.85 -0.85
CA GLN A 246 -22.09 15.90 -1.56
C GLN A 246 -21.43 17.28 -1.52
N ASN A 247 -20.55 17.57 -0.55
CA ASN A 247 -19.94 18.90 -0.36
C ASN A 247 -18.44 18.82 -0.02
N PHE A 248 -17.67 19.87 -0.30
CA PHE A 248 -16.23 19.98 0.01
C PHE A 248 -15.89 20.60 1.36
N SER A 249 -16.86 21.22 2.03
CA SER A 249 -16.72 21.84 3.34
C SER A 249 -17.00 20.87 4.49
N LEU A 250 -16.61 21.27 5.70
CA LEU A 250 -17.10 20.67 6.93
C LEU A 250 -18.42 21.37 7.36
N PRO A 251 -19.36 20.66 8.01
CA PRO A 251 -19.37 19.21 8.19
C PRO A 251 -19.55 18.47 6.85
N VAL A 252 -19.06 17.23 6.78
CA VAL A 252 -19.21 16.42 5.56
C VAL A 252 -20.67 15.99 5.42
N MET A 253 -21.25 16.25 4.27
CA MET A 253 -22.59 15.86 3.87
C MET A 253 -22.51 14.68 2.92
N ILE A 254 -23.25 13.62 3.22
CA ILE A 254 -23.32 12.41 2.40
C ILE A 254 -24.74 12.18 1.89
N ALA A 255 -24.84 11.44 0.78
CA ALA A 255 -26.10 10.86 0.35
C ALA A 255 -26.69 9.97 1.46
N PRO A 256 -28.03 9.93 1.59
CA PRO A 256 -28.70 9.21 2.68
C PRO A 256 -28.55 7.69 2.60
N ASN A 257 -28.32 7.16 1.40
CA ASN A 257 -28.36 5.74 1.08
C ASN A 257 -26.98 5.30 0.57
N PRO A 258 -26.55 4.06 0.91
CA PRO A 258 -25.28 3.54 0.42
C PRO A 258 -25.31 3.33 -1.09
N VAL A 259 -24.15 3.40 -1.71
CA VAL A 259 -23.91 3.15 -3.13
C VAL A 259 -23.35 1.74 -3.27
N GLY A 260 -24.02 0.92 -4.08
CA GLY A 260 -23.57 -0.44 -4.39
C GLY A 260 -22.22 -0.45 -5.12
N THR A 261 -21.41 -1.48 -4.89
CA THR A 261 -20.08 -1.60 -5.49
C THR A 261 -20.14 -1.59 -7.03
N GLU A 262 -21.16 -2.19 -7.65
CA GLU A 262 -21.31 -2.23 -9.11
C GLU A 262 -21.48 -0.84 -9.73
N GLN A 263 -21.98 0.13 -8.95
CA GLN A 263 -22.12 1.52 -9.39
C GLN A 263 -20.79 2.29 -9.31
N LEU A 264 -19.88 1.84 -8.44
CA LEU A 264 -18.62 2.54 -8.15
C LEU A 264 -17.48 2.11 -9.08
N ILE A 265 -17.45 0.84 -9.49
CA ILE A 265 -16.33 0.25 -10.22
C ILE A 265 -16.73 -0.36 -11.57
N ALA A 266 -15.72 -0.69 -12.36
CA ALA A 266 -15.82 -1.57 -13.53
C ALA A 266 -14.60 -2.50 -13.58
N HIS A 267 -14.77 -3.67 -14.20
CA HIS A 267 -13.68 -4.61 -14.47
C HIS A 267 -13.37 -4.58 -15.96
N PRO A 268 -12.38 -3.79 -16.42
CA PRO A 268 -11.98 -3.78 -17.82
C PRO A 268 -11.42 -5.12 -18.29
N ASP A 269 -10.86 -5.93 -17.37
CA ASP A 269 -10.37 -7.28 -17.62
C ASP A 269 -10.40 -8.12 -16.33
N SER A 270 -9.85 -9.34 -16.37
CA SER A 270 -9.81 -10.26 -15.22
C SER A 270 -8.73 -9.94 -14.18
N SER A 271 -7.86 -8.97 -14.44
CA SER A 271 -6.71 -8.62 -13.60
C SER A 271 -6.93 -7.33 -12.82
N PHE A 272 -7.80 -6.43 -13.31
CA PHE A 272 -7.96 -5.09 -12.77
C PHE A 272 -9.43 -4.69 -12.60
N MET A 273 -9.69 -3.90 -11.56
CA MET A 273 -10.86 -3.02 -11.46
C MET A 273 -10.44 -1.55 -11.56
N VAL A 274 -11.37 -0.70 -11.97
CA VAL A 274 -11.20 0.77 -12.03
C VAL A 274 -12.36 1.48 -11.35
N PHE A 275 -12.08 2.57 -10.63
CA PHE A 275 -13.11 3.45 -10.10
C PHE A 275 -13.66 4.36 -11.20
N LYS A 276 -14.91 4.13 -11.63
CA LYS A 276 -15.61 5.00 -12.59
C LYS A 276 -16.29 6.20 -11.93
N TYR A 277 -16.49 6.12 -10.62
CA TYR A 277 -17.20 7.14 -9.85
C TYR A 277 -16.29 8.32 -9.50
N LYS A 278 -16.68 9.54 -9.91
CA LYS A 278 -15.83 10.74 -9.82
C LYS A 278 -16.01 11.57 -8.55
N LYS A 279 -16.93 11.22 -7.65
CA LYS A 279 -17.13 11.96 -6.39
C LYS A 279 -16.31 11.35 -5.26
N ARG A 280 -16.06 12.13 -4.21
CA ARG A 280 -15.55 11.60 -2.94
C ARG A 280 -16.53 10.60 -2.36
N LEU A 281 -15.99 9.54 -1.78
CA LEU A 281 -16.74 8.48 -1.13
C LEU A 281 -16.48 8.54 0.36
N TYR A 282 -17.53 8.38 1.16
CA TYR A 282 -17.43 8.13 2.58
C TYR A 282 -17.69 6.66 2.84
N THR A 283 -16.71 5.95 3.39
CA THR A 283 -16.80 4.52 3.66
C THR A 283 -16.65 4.26 5.15
N VAL A 284 -17.55 3.44 5.69
CA VAL A 284 -17.53 2.95 7.08
C VAL A 284 -17.43 1.44 7.07
N TYR A 285 -16.63 0.90 7.99
CA TYR A 285 -16.61 -0.53 8.29
C TYR A 285 -17.44 -0.83 9.54
N ASP A 286 -18.61 -1.42 9.33
CA ASP A 286 -19.56 -1.85 10.37
C ASP A 286 -20.34 -3.07 9.87
N LYS A 287 -19.95 -4.26 10.36
CA LYS A 287 -20.56 -5.52 9.94
C LYS A 287 -22.04 -5.60 10.29
N LYS A 288 -22.42 -5.16 11.50
CA LYS A 288 -23.80 -5.27 11.97
C LYS A 288 -24.71 -4.43 11.08
N LYS A 289 -24.31 -3.18 10.84
CA LYS A 289 -25.08 -2.26 9.99
C LYS A 289 -25.11 -2.68 8.53
N ALA A 290 -24.07 -3.34 8.02
CA ALA A 290 -24.03 -3.80 6.64
C ALA A 290 -24.93 -5.01 6.36
N GLU A 291 -25.20 -5.83 7.39
CA GLU A 291 -26.13 -6.97 7.36
C GLU A 291 -27.60 -6.54 7.40
N GLU A 292 -27.89 -5.34 7.91
CA GLU A 292 -29.25 -4.79 7.92
C GLU A 292 -29.76 -4.49 6.50
N GLU A 293 -31.06 -4.73 6.27
CA GLU A 293 -31.73 -4.30 5.05
C GLU A 293 -31.72 -2.77 4.93
N ASP A 294 -31.53 -2.27 3.70
CA ASP A 294 -31.58 -0.84 3.44
C ASP A 294 -32.97 -0.29 3.71
N LYS A 295 -33.13 0.38 4.86
CA LYS A 295 -34.24 1.30 5.08
C LYS A 295 -33.94 2.59 4.33
N LEU A 296 -34.29 2.60 3.04
CA LEU A 296 -34.05 3.76 2.17
C LEU A 296 -34.66 5.01 2.78
N SER A 297 -33.81 6.02 2.96
CA SER A 297 -34.21 7.32 3.49
C SER A 297 -34.56 8.27 2.34
N THR A 298 -35.59 9.09 2.56
CA THR A 298 -36.06 10.14 1.64
C THR A 298 -35.35 11.48 1.87
N ARG A 299 -34.47 11.57 2.87
CA ARG A 299 -33.70 12.80 3.16
C ARG A 299 -32.76 13.11 2.00
N SER A 300 -32.55 14.39 1.68
CA SER A 300 -31.62 14.78 0.61
C SER A 300 -30.15 14.57 0.98
N ALA A 301 -29.80 14.70 2.27
CA ALA A 301 -28.44 14.62 2.76
C ALA A 301 -28.40 14.22 4.25
N ILE A 302 -27.27 13.64 4.68
CA ILE A 302 -26.96 13.37 6.09
C ILE A 302 -25.63 14.04 6.43
N ALA A 303 -25.59 14.83 7.50
CA ALA A 303 -24.33 15.33 8.06
C ALA A 303 -23.66 14.21 8.87
N ILE A 304 -22.36 14.00 8.64
CA ILE A 304 -21.57 13.04 9.40
C ILE A 304 -20.48 13.73 10.21
N THR A 305 -20.16 13.13 11.35
CA THR A 305 -18.94 13.40 12.10
C THR A 305 -17.98 12.25 11.82
N MET A 306 -16.74 12.56 11.45
CA MET A 306 -15.73 11.54 11.16
C MET A 306 -15.41 10.78 12.46
N ASP A 307 -15.86 9.53 12.56
CA ASP A 307 -15.66 8.69 13.74
C ASP A 307 -14.37 7.84 13.62
N LYS A 308 -14.28 6.77 14.41
CA LYS A 308 -13.12 5.87 14.43
C LYS A 308 -13.13 4.80 13.33
N THR A 309 -14.14 4.74 12.47
CA THR A 309 -14.27 3.70 11.43
C THR A 309 -14.55 4.27 10.04
N GLY A 310 -15.03 5.51 9.98
CA GLY A 310 -15.32 6.24 8.76
C GLY A 310 -14.08 6.87 8.12
N SER A 311 -14.01 6.80 6.79
CA SER A 311 -12.98 7.45 5.99
C SER A 311 -13.57 8.10 4.75
N VAL A 312 -13.03 9.25 4.35
CA VAL A 312 -13.32 9.83 3.03
C VAL A 312 -12.19 9.50 2.09
N LEU A 313 -12.50 8.98 0.91
CA LEU A 313 -11.54 8.62 -0.12
C LEU A 313 -11.87 9.26 -1.47
N MET A 314 -10.83 9.55 -2.25
CA MET A 314 -10.94 9.79 -3.69
C MET A 314 -9.76 9.12 -4.38
N LEU A 315 -10.03 8.07 -5.15
CA LEU A 315 -9.02 7.26 -5.82
C LEU A 315 -9.28 7.24 -7.33
N HIS A 316 -8.25 7.54 -8.11
CA HIS A 316 -8.24 7.39 -9.56
C HIS A 316 -7.10 6.44 -9.92
N ALA A 317 -7.35 5.15 -9.76
CA ALA A 317 -6.34 4.13 -9.95
C ALA A 317 -6.95 2.84 -10.47
N ASP A 318 -6.15 2.10 -11.22
CA ASP A 318 -6.37 0.69 -11.49
C ASP A 318 -6.00 -0.09 -10.23
N VAL A 319 -6.85 -1.01 -9.83
CA VAL A 319 -6.67 -1.80 -8.60
C VAL A 319 -6.72 -3.28 -8.93
N ASP A 320 -5.72 -4.03 -8.48
CA ASP A 320 -5.65 -5.48 -8.66
C ASP A 320 -6.38 -6.24 -7.54
N SER A 321 -6.43 -7.57 -7.68
CA SER A 321 -7.08 -8.48 -6.73
C SER A 321 -6.48 -8.48 -5.33
N ARG A 322 -5.28 -7.93 -5.15
CA ARG A 322 -4.59 -7.80 -3.85
C ARG A 322 -4.83 -6.44 -3.22
N GLY A 323 -5.63 -5.57 -3.86
CA GLY A 323 -5.87 -4.21 -3.43
C GLY A 323 -4.67 -3.29 -3.69
N ASN A 324 -3.70 -3.72 -4.51
CA ASN A 324 -2.63 -2.84 -4.95
C ASN A 324 -3.18 -1.89 -6.01
N TYR A 325 -2.74 -0.64 -5.99
CA TYR A 325 -3.28 0.39 -6.89
C TYR A 325 -2.16 1.21 -7.54
N ALA A 326 -2.34 1.52 -8.83
CA ALA A 326 -1.45 2.42 -9.57
C ALA A 326 -2.22 3.70 -9.90
N SER A 327 -1.95 4.78 -9.15
CA SER A 327 -2.65 6.06 -9.33
C SER A 327 -1.86 7.02 -10.21
N THR A 328 -2.54 7.66 -11.15
CA THR A 328 -1.98 8.78 -11.94
C THR A 328 -2.28 10.15 -11.32
N LYS A 329 -3.05 10.18 -10.22
CA LYS A 329 -3.42 11.41 -9.49
C LYS A 329 -3.13 11.27 -8.00
N PRO A 330 -2.97 12.39 -7.26
CA PRO A 330 -2.90 12.35 -5.81
C PRO A 330 -4.13 11.64 -5.22
N LEU A 331 -3.87 10.73 -4.29
CA LEU A 331 -4.89 10.02 -3.54
C LEU A 331 -5.30 10.87 -2.33
N LEU A 332 -6.59 11.15 -2.21
CA LEU A 332 -7.13 11.76 -1.00
C LEU A 332 -7.64 10.66 -0.08
N ILE A 333 -7.12 10.61 1.15
CA ILE A 333 -7.65 9.79 2.25
C ILE A 333 -7.75 10.66 3.50
N GLN A 334 -8.92 10.65 4.14
CA GLN A 334 -9.19 11.33 5.41
C GLN A 334 -9.88 10.37 6.39
N GLY A 335 -9.89 10.72 7.68
CA GLY A 335 -10.55 9.93 8.71
C GLY A 335 -9.72 8.74 9.16
N PHE A 336 -10.37 7.62 9.44
CA PHE A 336 -9.76 6.42 10.01
C PHE A 336 -8.54 5.93 9.21
N TRP A 337 -8.68 5.72 7.89
CA TRP A 337 -7.57 5.26 7.05
C TRP A 337 -6.44 6.28 6.95
N GLY A 338 -6.73 7.58 7.02
CA GLY A 338 -5.71 8.64 6.97
C GLY A 338 -4.80 8.65 8.21
N LYS A 339 -5.26 8.05 9.32
CA LYS A 339 -4.49 7.87 10.56
C LYS A 339 -3.76 6.52 10.63
N LYS A 340 -4.10 5.60 9.73
CA LYS A 340 -3.54 4.25 9.58
C LYS A 340 -2.49 4.27 8.47
N ARG A 341 -1.29 4.75 8.79
CA ARG A 341 -0.21 5.01 7.81
C ARG A 341 0.80 3.86 7.81
N ILE A 342 2.10 4.15 7.69
CA ILE A 342 3.16 3.13 7.61
C ILE A 342 3.08 2.12 8.76
N GLY A 343 2.68 2.57 9.96
CA GLY A 343 2.53 1.71 11.12
C GLY A 343 1.48 0.61 11.00
N ASP A 344 0.47 0.75 10.13
CA ASP A 344 -0.59 -0.26 9.94
C ASP A 344 -0.51 -0.94 8.57
N GLN A 345 0.51 -0.65 7.76
CA GLN A 345 0.65 -1.29 6.46
C GLN A 345 1.02 -2.77 6.58
N LEU A 346 0.47 -3.55 5.67
CA LEU A 346 0.75 -4.96 5.50
C LEU A 346 1.29 -5.21 4.09
N PRO A 347 2.18 -6.19 3.90
CA PRO A 347 2.69 -6.50 2.58
C PRO A 347 1.58 -7.00 1.66
N LEU A 348 1.73 -6.81 0.35
CA LEU A 348 0.77 -7.24 -0.67
C LEU A 348 0.43 -8.74 -0.59
N GLU A 349 1.37 -9.56 -0.14
CA GLU A 349 1.21 -11.01 0.05
C GLU A 349 0.36 -11.37 1.26
N TYR A 350 0.11 -10.44 2.20
CA TYR A 350 -0.67 -10.75 3.39
C TYR A 350 -2.07 -11.24 3.02
N GLN A 351 -2.47 -12.36 3.62
CA GLN A 351 -3.82 -12.89 3.55
C GLN A 351 -4.37 -13.05 4.98
N PRO A 352 -5.61 -12.60 5.24
CA PRO A 352 -6.26 -12.87 6.51
C PRO A 352 -6.64 -14.35 6.56
N ASN A 353 -5.99 -15.12 7.44
CA ASN A 353 -6.37 -16.50 7.72
C ASN A 353 -7.79 -16.62 8.30
#